data_AF-A0A2D3W181-F1
#
_entry.id   AF-A0A2D3W181-F1
#
_cell.length_a   1.000
_cell.length_b   1.000
_cell.length_c   1.000
_cell.angle_alpha   90.00
_cell.angle_beta   90.00
_cell.angle_gamma   90.00
#
_symmetry.space_group_name_H-M   'P 1'
#
loop_
_entity.id
_entity.type
_entity.pdbx_description
1 polymer ?
#
loop_
_entity_poly.entity_id
_entity_poly.type
_entity_poly.pdbx_seq_one_letter_code
_entity_poly.pdbx_strand_id
1 'polypeptide(L)'
;MDHTLDADLELKDRAMVGDEKFLISTIKMEVRHSWLNQHENVFVYETMVFEDIQGKIQYQKPVFYKRYANPEEAKAGHDETLKNIEKIIRTTRECRARLS
;
A
#
# COMPACT_ATOMS: atom_id res chain seq x y z
N MET A 1 -25.62 13.15 -14.37
CA MET A 1 -24.95 13.25 -13.05
C MET A 1 -23.53 12.80 -13.28
N ASP A 2 -22.60 13.70 -13.06
CA ASP A 2 -21.18 13.56 -13.32
C ASP A 2 -20.56 12.65 -12.23
N HIS A 3 -20.17 11.42 -12.60
CA HIS A 3 -19.48 10.47 -11.72
C HIS A 3 -18.09 10.18 -12.29
N THR A 4 -17.30 11.23 -12.48
CA THR A 4 -15.93 11.15 -13.03
C THR A 4 -14.88 11.35 -11.93
N LEU A 5 -14.96 10.59 -10.83
CA LEU A 5 -14.07 10.78 -9.66
C LEU A 5 -13.33 9.52 -9.11
N ASP A 6 -13.52 8.32 -9.68
CA ASP A 6 -12.87 7.07 -9.21
C ASP A 6 -11.95 6.39 -10.26
N ALA A 7 -11.46 7.15 -11.25
CA ALA A 7 -10.68 6.56 -12.33
C ALA A 7 -9.31 6.02 -11.86
N ASP A 8 -8.58 6.74 -11.01
CA ASP A 8 -7.19 6.43 -10.64
C ASP A 8 -6.89 6.76 -9.17
N LEU A 9 -7.27 5.88 -8.24
CA LEU A 9 -6.86 6.05 -6.83
C LEU A 9 -5.34 5.86 -6.72
N GLU A 10 -4.62 6.95 -6.52
CA GLU A 10 -3.18 6.98 -6.21
C GLU A 10 -2.93 7.94 -5.04
N LEU A 11 -2.59 7.39 -3.87
CA LEU A 11 -2.23 8.15 -2.66
C LEU A 11 -0.78 7.89 -2.31
N LYS A 12 -0.05 8.94 -1.93
CA LYS A 12 1.38 8.86 -1.59
C LYS A 12 1.72 9.83 -0.48
N ASP A 13 2.24 9.28 0.61
CA ASP A 13 2.66 10.03 1.78
C ASP A 13 4.05 9.57 2.25
N ARG A 14 4.78 10.49 2.87
CA ARG A 14 6.08 10.19 3.49
C ARG A 14 5.94 10.23 5.00
N ALA A 15 6.51 9.23 5.66
CA ALA A 15 6.54 9.15 7.11
C ALA A 15 7.99 8.98 7.62
N MET A 16 8.22 9.38 8.86
CA MET A 16 9.47 9.10 9.58
C MET A 16 9.18 8.27 10.81
N VAL A 17 10.02 7.27 11.09
CA VAL A 17 10.00 6.47 12.32
C VAL A 17 11.42 6.48 12.86
N GLY A 18 11.66 7.24 13.94
CA GLY A 18 13.03 7.60 14.33
C GLY A 18 13.73 8.39 13.22
N ASP A 19 14.92 7.95 12.81
CA ASP A 19 15.71 8.55 11.73
C ASP A 19 15.46 7.94 10.34
N GLU A 20 14.54 6.97 10.27
CA GLU A 20 14.27 6.21 9.05
C GLU A 20 13.06 6.79 8.32
N LYS A 21 13.18 6.89 6.99
CA LYS A 21 12.15 7.45 6.12
C LYS A 21 11.41 6.35 5.38
N PHE A 22 10.11 6.53 5.23
CA PHE A 22 9.24 5.58 4.56
C PHE A 22 8.33 6.28 3.55
N LEU A 23 8.04 5.58 2.46
CA LEU A 23 6.97 5.93 1.51
C LEU A 23 5.78 5.01 1.76
N ILE A 24 4.62 5.60 2.01
CA ILE A 24 3.34 4.91 2.09
C ILE A 24 2.61 5.21 0.79
N SER A 25 2.26 4.19 0.03
CA SER A 25 1.63 4.34 -1.29
C SER A 25 0.41 3.46 -1.39
N THR A 26 -0.72 4.03 -1.82
CA THR A 26 -1.93 3.27 -2.18
C THR A 26 -2.19 3.44 -3.66
N ILE A 27 -2.34 2.33 -4.38
CA ILE A 27 -2.58 2.34 -5.83
C ILE A 27 -3.76 1.43 -6.19
N LYS A 28 -4.50 1.80 -7.23
CA LYS A 28 -5.43 0.93 -7.95
C LYS A 28 -4.63 0.08 -8.95
N MET A 29 -4.87 -1.23 -8.96
CA MET A 29 -4.29 -2.16 -9.93
C MET A 29 -5.38 -2.95 -10.63
N GLU A 30 -5.27 -3.07 -11.95
CA GLU A 30 -6.04 -4.03 -12.74
C GLU A 30 -5.40 -5.41 -12.62
N VAL A 31 -6.17 -6.40 -12.16
CA VAL A 31 -5.74 -7.80 -12.06
C VAL A 31 -6.41 -8.59 -13.17
N ARG A 32 -5.58 -9.12 -14.09
CA ARG A 32 -6.06 -10.03 -15.13
C ARG A 32 -6.09 -11.46 -14.59
N HIS A 33 -7.27 -11.99 -14.34
CA HIS A 33 -7.44 -13.41 -14.05
C HIS A 33 -7.56 -14.21 -15.35
N SER A 34 -6.58 -15.08 -15.61
CA SER A 34 -6.55 -15.95 -16.81
C SER A 34 -7.69 -16.98 -16.87
N TRP A 35 -8.48 -17.12 -15.80
CA TRP A 35 -9.57 -18.09 -15.69
C TRP A 35 -10.95 -17.48 -16.02
N LEU A 36 -11.09 -16.16 -15.93
CA LEU A 36 -12.31 -15.42 -16.26
C LEU A 36 -12.20 -14.91 -17.71
N ASN A 37 -12.29 -15.83 -18.67
CA ASN A 37 -12.27 -15.49 -20.10
C ASN A 37 -13.52 -14.71 -20.57
N GLN A 38 -14.41 -14.29 -19.68
CA GLN A 38 -15.65 -13.60 -20.03
C GLN A 38 -16.00 -12.57 -18.95
N HIS A 39 -15.87 -11.30 -19.34
CA HIS A 39 -16.46 -10.10 -18.75
C HIS A 39 -15.76 -9.50 -17.50
N GLU A 40 -15.35 -8.24 -17.68
CA GLU A 40 -14.96 -7.21 -16.70
C GLU A 40 -13.52 -7.23 -16.14
N ASN A 41 -12.87 -6.06 -16.22
CA ASN A 41 -11.59 -5.79 -15.56
C ASN A 41 -11.80 -5.81 -14.04
N VAL A 42 -11.14 -6.71 -13.33
CA VAL A 42 -11.16 -6.73 -11.86
C VAL A 42 -10.11 -5.75 -11.34
N PHE A 43 -10.55 -4.76 -10.57
CA PHE A 43 -9.65 -3.82 -9.90
C PHE A 43 -9.45 -4.21 -8.43
N VAL A 44 -8.21 -4.14 -7.97
CA VAL A 44 -7.85 -4.23 -6.56
C VAL A 44 -7.12 -2.98 -6.14
N TYR A 45 -7.14 -2.68 -4.85
CA TYR A 45 -6.44 -1.52 -4.30
C TYR A 45 -5.42 -2.01 -3.29
N GLU A 46 -4.21 -1.47 -3.31
CA GLU A 46 -3.11 -1.97 -2.50
C GLU A 46 -2.41 -0.82 -1.80
N THR A 47 -2.29 -0.91 -0.48
CA THR A 47 -1.46 -0.02 0.34
C THR A 47 -0.15 -0.73 0.66
N MET A 48 0.96 -0.08 0.34
CA MET A 48 2.32 -0.57 0.54
C MET A 48 3.16 0.44 1.29
N VAL A 49 4.09 -0.05 2.11
CA VAL A 49 5.09 0.76 2.82
C VAL A 49 6.48 0.36 2.35
N PHE A 50 7.27 1.33 1.90
CA PHE A 50 8.63 1.12 1.41
C PHE A 50 9.63 1.93 2.23
N GLU A 51 10.83 1.40 2.40
CA GLU A 51 11.95 2.15 2.96
C GLU A 51 12.49 3.17 1.93
N ASP A 52 12.77 4.38 2.41
CA ASP A 52 13.52 5.41 1.69
C ASP A 52 14.94 5.49 2.30
N ILE A 53 15.89 4.86 1.60
CA ILE A 53 17.29 4.81 2.02
C ILE A 53 18.05 5.84 1.19
N GLN A 54 18.51 6.91 1.85
CA GLN A 54 19.29 7.99 1.21
C GLN A 54 18.60 8.60 -0.03
N GLY A 55 17.27 8.78 0.03
CA GLY A 55 16.48 9.34 -1.08
C GLY A 55 16.09 8.31 -2.14
N LYS A 56 16.40 7.03 -1.95
CA LYS A 56 16.07 5.94 -2.88
C LYS A 56 15.04 5.00 -2.26
N ILE A 57 13.86 4.96 -2.88
CA ILE A 57 12.76 4.07 -2.47
C ILE A 57 13.06 2.63 -2.85
N GLN A 58 12.93 1.71 -1.89
CA GLN A 58 13.18 0.28 -2.08
C GLN A 58 11.90 -0.47 -2.49
N TYR A 59 11.44 -0.27 -3.73
CA TYR A 59 10.17 -0.83 -4.22
C TYR A 59 10.09 -2.37 -4.26
N GLN A 60 11.23 -3.06 -4.33
CA GLN A 60 11.26 -4.53 -4.48
C GLN A 60 10.90 -5.29 -3.20
N LYS A 61 10.94 -4.63 -2.04
CA LYS A 61 10.78 -5.27 -0.73
C LYS A 61 9.94 -4.39 0.19
N PRO A 62 8.61 -4.30 -0.04
CA PRO A 62 7.74 -3.57 0.87
C PRO A 62 7.85 -4.13 2.29
N VAL A 63 7.88 -3.23 3.27
CA VAL A 63 7.87 -3.57 4.70
C VAL A 63 6.47 -4.00 5.13
N PHE A 64 5.46 -3.44 4.49
CA PHE A 64 4.06 -3.76 4.71
C PHE A 64 3.30 -3.73 3.39
N TYR A 65 2.28 -4.59 3.31
CA TYR A 65 1.40 -4.71 2.16
C TYR A 65 0.01 -5.13 2.64
N LYS A 66 -1.03 -4.46 2.15
CA LYS A 66 -2.43 -4.83 2.37
C LYS A 66 -3.27 -4.51 1.14
N ARG A 67 -4.17 -5.43 0.79
CA ARG A 67 -5.10 -5.32 -0.35
C ARG A 67 -6.52 -5.05 0.14
N TYR A 68 -7.27 -4.28 -0.64
CA TYR A 68 -8.64 -3.88 -0.38
C TYR A 68 -9.51 -4.15 -1.61
N ALA A 69 -10.81 -4.38 -1.38
CA ALA A 69 -11.77 -4.70 -2.42
C ALA A 69 -12.32 -3.46 -3.12
N ASN A 70 -12.34 -2.30 -2.43
CA ASN A 70 -12.95 -1.08 -2.91
C ASN A 70 -12.10 0.17 -2.55
N PRO A 71 -12.31 1.31 -3.21
CA PRO A 71 -11.47 2.50 -3.03
C PRO A 71 -11.69 3.18 -1.68
N GLU A 72 -12.87 3.09 -1.07
CA GLU A 72 -13.15 3.68 0.25
C GLU A 72 -12.36 2.97 1.36
N GLU A 73 -12.37 1.64 1.36
CA GLU A 73 -11.55 0.82 2.25
C GLU A 73 -10.06 1.09 2.05
N ALA A 74 -9.63 1.29 0.81
CA ALA A 74 -8.24 1.60 0.49
C ALA A 74 -7.81 2.97 1.04
N LYS A 75 -8.67 4.00 0.93
CA LYS A 75 -8.45 5.33 1.53
C LYS A 75 -8.37 5.23 3.05
N ALA A 76 -9.34 4.57 3.68
CA ALA A 76 -9.35 4.36 5.13
C ALA A 76 -8.12 3.57 5.61
N GLY A 77 -7.72 2.55 4.85
CA GLY A 77 -6.55 1.74 5.12
C GLY A 77 -5.23 2.49 4.94
N HIS A 78 -5.15 3.43 4.00
CA HIS A 78 -4.03 4.35 3.84
C HIS A 78 -3.88 5.23 5.09
N ASP A 79 -4.97 5.88 5.51
CA ASP A 79 -4.98 6.73 6.71
C ASP A 79 -4.63 5.95 7.99
N GLU A 80 -5.15 4.73 8.12
CA GLU A 80 -4.81 3.84 9.23
C GLU A 80 -3.32 3.49 9.22
N THR A 81 -2.75 3.23 8.04
CA THR A 81 -1.32 2.94 7.87
C THR A 81 -0.46 4.12 8.30
N LEU A 82 -0.83 5.34 7.89
CA LEU A 82 -0.16 6.57 8.33
C LEU A 82 -0.17 6.72 9.85
N LYS A 83 -1.36 6.57 10.47
CA LYS A 83 -1.53 6.72 11.92
C LYS A 83 -0.77 5.68 12.73
N ASN A 84 -0.53 4.49 12.17
CA ASN A 84 0.06 3.36 12.88
C ASN A 84 1.45 2.97 12.36
N ILE A 85 2.09 3.81 11.54
CA ILE A 85 3.35 3.47 10.85
C ILE A 85 4.43 2.97 11.81
N GLU A 86 4.64 3.61 12.96
CA GLU A 86 5.64 3.18 13.95
C GLU A 86 5.39 1.76 14.44
N LYS A 87 4.12 1.44 14.76
CA LYS A 87 3.71 0.11 15.22
C LYS A 87 3.92 -0.94 14.12
N ILE A 88 3.56 -0.60 12.88
CA ILE A 88 3.74 -1.48 11.71
C ILE A 88 5.23 -1.81 11.53
N ILE A 89 6.10 -0.80 11.50
CA ILE A 89 7.55 -1.01 11.35
C ILE A 89 8.11 -1.87 12.49
N ARG A 90 7.74 -1.58 13.74
CA ARG A 90 8.19 -2.35 14.91
C ARG A 90 7.78 -3.81 14.81
N THR A 91 6.49 -4.09 14.60
CA THR A 91 5.97 -5.47 14.52
C THR A 91 6.57 -6.23 13.35
N THR A 92 6.75 -5.61 12.18
CA THR A 92 7.40 -6.27 11.04
C THR A 92 8.83 -6.69 11.38
N ARG A 93 9.60 -5.86 12.09
CA ARG A 93 10.98 -6.19 12.51
C ARG A 93 11.02 -7.34 13.51
N GLU A 94 10.15 -7.29 14.52
CA GLU A 94 10.01 -8.37 15.51
C GLU A 94 9.69 -9.71 14.83
N CYS A 95 8.77 -9.72 13.87
CA CYS A 95 8.45 -10.91 13.09
C CYS A 95 9.64 -11.42 12.25
N ARG A 96 10.38 -10.52 11.58
CA ARG A 96 11.56 -10.89 10.78
C ARG A 96 12.68 -11.48 11.64
N ALA A 97 12.95 -10.90 12.80
CA ALA A 97 13.98 -11.37 13.73
C ALA A 97 13.69 -12.76 14.31
N ARG A 98 12.42 -13.18 14.35
CA ARG A 98 12.02 -14.52 14.81
C ARG A 98 12.16 -15.60 13.74
N LEU A 99 12.32 -15.21 12.48
CA LEU A 99 12.42 -16.11 11.33
C LEU A 99 13.87 -16.30 10.85
N SER A 100 14.81 -15.53 11.38
CA SER A 100 16.26 -15.62 11.17
C SER A 100 16.93 -16.46 12.24
#